data_AF-A0A920EK62-F1
#
_entry.id   AF-A0A920EK62-F1
#
_cell.length_a   1.000
_cell.length_b   1.000
_cell.length_c   1.000
_cell.angle_alpha   90.00
_cell.angle_beta   90.00
_cell.angle_gamma   90.00
#
_symmetry.space_group_name_H-M   'P 1'
#
loop_
_entity.id
_entity.type
_entity.pdbx_description
1 polymer ?
#
loop_
_entity_poly.entity_id
_entity_poly.type
_entity_poly.pdbx_seq_one_letter_code
_entity_poly.pdbx_strand_id
1 'polypeptide(L)'
;MGEVNISGYCDPKFKEVEKVFRDSIISNFELGASFSVELENQTIIDLWGGFCDVDKTRKWERDTIVNVFQYRKQLPLFVWVD
;
A
#
# COMPACT_ATOMS: atom_id res chain seq x y z
N MET A 1 23.04 -3.68 4.69
CA MET A 1 21.66 -3.20 4.89
C MET A 1 21.19 -2.65 3.55
N GLY A 2 20.21 -3.26 2.89
CA GLY A 2 19.70 -2.73 1.62
C GLY A 2 19.01 -1.38 1.85
N GLU A 3 19.30 -0.41 0.98
CA GLU A 3 18.59 0.87 0.97
C GLU A 3 17.09 0.65 0.74
N VAL A 4 16.24 1.28 1.56
CA VAL A 4 14.79 1.20 1.47
C VAL A 4 14.33 2.05 0.29
N ASN A 5 13.88 1.40 -0.80
CA ASN A 5 13.29 2.10 -1.93
C ASN A 5 11.80 2.35 -1.64
N ILE A 6 11.36 3.59 -1.84
CA ILE A 6 9.94 3.99 -1.81
C ILE A 6 9.68 4.81 -3.07
N SER A 7 8.77 4.33 -3.90
CA SER A 7 8.49 4.81 -5.25
C SER A 7 6.99 4.98 -5.46
N GLY A 8 6.62 5.74 -6.49
CA GLY A 8 5.24 5.92 -6.89
C GLY A 8 4.82 7.35 -7.08
N TYR A 9 3.51 7.54 -7.24
CA TYR A 9 2.85 8.81 -7.43
C TYR A 9 1.94 9.12 -6.24
N CYS A 10 1.95 10.37 -5.80
CA CYS A 10 0.97 10.91 -4.87
C CYS A 10 0.64 12.33 -5.31
N ASP A 11 -0.64 12.63 -5.52
CA ASP A 11 -1.07 14.01 -5.75
C ASP A 11 -0.61 14.88 -4.56
N PRO A 12 0.05 16.04 -4.81
CA PRO A 12 0.59 16.90 -3.76
C PRO A 12 -0.41 17.29 -2.66
N LYS A 13 -1.73 17.28 -2.95
CA LYS A 13 -2.79 17.51 -1.96
C LYS A 13 -2.81 16.45 -0.85
N PHE A 14 -2.27 15.27 -1.10
CA PHE A 14 -2.22 14.13 -0.17
C PHE A 14 -0.79 13.82 0.31
N LYS A 15 0.14 14.78 0.27
CA LYS A 15 1.52 14.59 0.74
C LYS A 15 1.62 13.97 2.14
N GLU A 16 0.69 14.27 3.04
CA GLU A 16 0.70 13.72 4.39
C GLU A 16 0.48 12.19 4.40
N VAL A 17 -0.31 11.68 3.44
CA VAL A 17 -0.48 10.23 3.23
C VAL A 17 0.83 9.60 2.78
N GLU A 18 1.50 10.22 1.80
CA GLU A 18 2.82 9.78 1.35
C GLU A 18 3.83 9.78 2.50
N LYS A 19 3.84 10.83 3.33
CA LYS A 19 4.70 10.92 4.51
C LYS A 19 4.47 9.76 5.47
N VAL A 20 3.21 9.47 5.84
CA VAL A 20 2.88 8.36 6.75
C VAL A 20 3.30 7.02 6.16
N PHE A 21 3.08 6.80 4.86
CA PHE A 21 3.52 5.59 4.17
C PHE A 21 5.05 5.45 4.17
N ARG A 22 5.78 6.54 3.91
CA ARG A 22 7.25 6.54 3.97
C ARG A 22 7.74 6.24 5.39
N ASP A 23 7.15 6.90 6.38
CA ASP A 23 7.53 6.75 7.79
C ASP A 23 7.28 5.32 8.29
N SER A 24 6.20 4.65 7.87
CA SER A 24 5.93 3.26 8.28
C SER A 24 7.01 2.28 7.79
N ILE A 25 7.50 2.44 6.55
CA ILE A 25 8.55 1.59 6.01
C ILE A 25 9.93 1.96 6.60
N ILE A 26 10.25 3.25 6.70
CA ILE A 26 11.54 3.74 7.23
C ILE A 26 11.72 3.33 8.70
N SER A 27 10.65 3.39 9.50
CA SER A 27 10.67 2.96 10.90
C SER A 27 10.74 1.43 11.09
N ASN A 28 10.68 0.65 10.00
CA ASN A 28 10.46 -0.80 10.00
C ASN A 28 9.15 -1.22 10.70
N PHE A 29 8.15 -0.33 10.80
CA PHE A 29 6.80 -0.73 11.19
C PHE A 29 6.20 -1.66 10.14
N GLU A 30 6.38 -1.33 8.86
CA GLU A 30 6.11 -2.21 7.72
C GLU A 30 7.42 -2.75 7.12
N LEU A 31 7.43 -4.04 6.74
CA LEU A 31 8.53 -4.63 5.99
C LEU A 31 8.56 -4.12 4.53
N GLY A 32 7.37 -4.04 3.93
CA GLY A 32 7.11 -3.53 2.60
C GLY A 32 5.62 -3.49 2.34
N ALA A 33 5.18 -2.58 1.49
CA ALA A 33 3.77 -2.34 1.23
C ALA A 33 3.55 -1.69 -0.14
N SER A 34 2.29 -1.77 -0.60
CA SER A 34 1.75 -0.95 -1.69
C SER A 34 0.44 -0.30 -1.25
N PHE A 35 0.20 0.94 -1.64
CA PHE A 35 -0.99 1.70 -1.32
C PHE A 35 -1.47 2.49 -2.53
N SER A 36 -2.73 2.29 -2.93
CA SER A 36 -3.32 2.94 -4.10
C SER A 36 -4.70 3.49 -3.77
N VAL A 37 -5.00 4.68 -4.28
CA VAL A 37 -6.30 5.35 -4.15
C VAL A 37 -6.72 5.90 -5.50
N GLU A 38 -7.95 5.58 -5.89
CA GLU A 38 -8.61 6.06 -7.09
C GLU A 38 -9.82 6.91 -6.72
N LEU A 39 -9.98 8.05 -7.40
CA LEU A 39 -11.14 8.92 -7.29
C LEU A 39 -11.66 9.19 -8.70
N GLU A 40 -12.94 8.87 -8.95
CA GLU A 40 -13.59 9.10 -10.26
C GLU A 40 -12.79 8.51 -11.45
N ASN A 41 -12.29 7.27 -11.31
CA ASN A 41 -11.44 6.57 -12.29
C ASN A 41 -10.06 7.23 -12.54
N GLN A 42 -9.65 8.17 -11.69
CA GLN A 42 -8.31 8.74 -11.71
C GLN A 42 -7.50 8.25 -10.51
N THR A 43 -6.36 7.63 -10.77
CA THR A 43 -5.40 7.29 -9.72
C THR A 43 -4.79 8.56 -9.14
N ILE A 44 -5.10 8.84 -7.87
CA ILE A 44 -4.59 10.01 -7.15
C ILE A 44 -3.42 9.66 -6.22
N ILE A 45 -3.30 8.39 -5.83
CA ILE A 45 -2.18 7.84 -5.07
C ILE A 45 -1.88 6.44 -5.60
N ASP A 46 -0.60 6.14 -5.80
CA ASP A 46 -0.09 4.82 -6.16
C ASP A 46 1.37 4.72 -5.70
N LEU A 47 1.56 4.18 -4.50
CA LEU A 47 2.84 4.11 -3.79
C LEU A 47 3.22 2.66 -3.51
N TRP A 48 4.51 2.36 -3.55
CA TRP A 48 5.06 1.07 -3.15
C TRP A 48 6.48 1.19 -2.59
N GLY A 49 6.90 0.26 -1.75
CA GLY A 49 8.25 0.26 -1.22
C GLY A 49 8.53 -0.80 -0.17
N GLY A 50 9.79 -0.85 0.27
CA GLY A 50 10.29 -1.84 1.23
C GLY A 50 10.68 -3.17 0.58
N PHE A 51 10.45 -4.28 1.28
CA PHE A 51 10.90 -5.62 0.91
C PHE A 51 9.77 -6.64 0.91
N CYS A 52 9.93 -7.71 0.14
CA CYS A 52 8.95 -8.80 0.02
C CYS A 52 9.23 -9.97 0.97
N ASP A 53 10.34 -9.95 1.70
CA ASP A 53 10.79 -11.03 2.57
C ASP A 53 11.58 -10.49 3.77
N VAL A 54 11.52 -11.21 4.88
CA VAL A 54 12.11 -10.82 6.17
C VAL A 54 13.63 -10.71 6.10
N ASP A 55 14.27 -11.50 5.23
CA ASP A 55 15.71 -11.47 4.99
C ASP A 55 16.13 -10.25 4.14
N LYS A 56 15.16 -9.46 3.67
CA LYS A 56 15.34 -8.25 2.86
C LYS A 56 16.15 -8.51 1.58
N THR A 57 15.95 -9.69 0.99
CA THR A 57 16.65 -10.13 -0.22
C THR A 57 15.97 -9.64 -1.49
N ARG A 58 14.65 -9.40 -1.47
CA ARG A 58 13.88 -8.90 -2.60
C ARG A 58 13.18 -7.58 -2.25
N LYS A 59 13.39 -6.58 -3.11
CA LYS A 59 12.72 -5.28 -3.02
C LYS A 59 11.29 -5.38 -3.50
N TRP A 60 10.44 -4.53 -2.96
CA TRP A 60 9.08 -4.33 -3.43
C TRP A 60 9.10 -3.46 -4.70
N GLU A 61 8.61 -4.02 -5.80
CA GLU A 61 8.43 -3.35 -7.09
C GLU A 61 6.94 -3.07 -7.36
N ARG A 62 6.63 -2.22 -8.35
CA ARG A 62 5.25 -1.82 -8.69
C ARG A 62 4.31 -3.02 -8.86
N ASP A 63 4.78 -4.05 -9.55
CA ASP A 63 3.96 -5.22 -9.92
C ASP A 63 4.10 -6.38 -8.93
N THR A 64 4.54 -6.10 -7.69
CA THR A 64 4.65 -7.13 -6.64
C THR A 64 3.27 -7.66 -6.28
N ILE A 65 3.01 -8.93 -6.60
CA ILE A 65 1.78 -9.63 -6.24
C ILE A 65 1.91 -10.24 -4.85
N VAL A 66 1.00 -9.87 -3.95
CA VAL A 66 0.89 -10.46 -2.61
C VAL A 66 -0.42 -11.22 -2.46
N ASN A 67 -0.40 -12.27 -1.63
CA ASN A 67 -1.63 -12.96 -1.26
C ASN A 67 -2.44 -12.08 -0.30
N VAL A 68 -3.58 -11.56 -0.78
CA VAL A 68 -4.52 -10.81 0.06
C VAL A 68 -5.39 -11.82 0.81
N PHE A 69 -4.95 -12.22 2.00
CA PHE A 69 -5.76 -13.04 2.89
C PHE A 69 -6.96 -12.22 3.39
N GLN A 70 -8.14 -12.47 2.83
CA GLN A 70 -9.39 -11.97 3.40
C GLN A 70 -9.79 -12.81 4.61
N TYR A 71 -9.77 -12.22 5.81
CA TYR A 71 -10.59 -12.74 6.90
C TYR A 71 -12.03 -12.33 6.62
N ARG A 72 -12.86 -13.24 6.12
CA ARG A 72 -14.31 -13.01 6.03
C ARG A 72 -14.87 -12.78 7.45
N LYS A 73 -15.10 -11.53 7.84
CA LYS A 73 -16.15 -11.20 8.80
C LYS A 73 -17.42 -10.95 7.97
N GLN A 74 -18.43 -11.80 8.17
CA GLN A 74 -19.74 -11.68 7.54
C GLN A 74 -20.30 -10.27 7.77
N LEU A 75 -20.53 -9.49 6.71
CA LEU A 75 -21.43 -8.35 6.78
C LEU A 75 -22.83 -8.85 6.35
N PRO A 76 -23.90 -8.57 7.11
CA PRO A 76 -25.24 -8.92 6.68
C PRO A 76 -25.59 -8.10 5.43
N LEU A 77 -26.13 -8.81 4.45
CA LEU A 77 -26.72 -8.28 3.23
C LEU A 77 -27.78 -7.22 3.59
N PHE A 78 -27.53 -5.95 3.31
CA PHE A 78 -28.60 -4.95 3.23
C PHE A 78 -29.29 -5.13 1.89
N VAL A 79 -30.51 -5.69 1.93
CA VAL A 79 -31.43 -5.65 0.79
C VAL A 79 -32.18 -4.33 0.88
N TRP A 80 -32.00 -3.44 -0.08
CA TRP A 80 -32.92 -2.34 -0.30
C TRP A 80 -34.18 -2.91 -0.95
N VAL A 81 -35.34 -2.62 -0.36
CA VAL A 81 -36.65 -2.81 -0.99
C VAL A 81 -37.15 -1.42 -1.33
N ASP A 82 -37.40 -1.18 -2.62
CA ASP A 82 -38.17 -0.01 -3.08
C ASP A 82 -39.64 -0.11 -2.65
#